data_AF-A0A453M3X2-F1
#
_entry.id   AF-A0A453M3X2-F1
#
_cell.length_a   1.000
_cell.length_b   1.000
_cell.length_c   1.000
_cell.angle_alpha   90.00
_cell.angle_beta   90.00
_cell.angle_gamma   90.00
#
_symmetry.space_group_name_H-M   'P 1'
#
loop_
_entity.id
_entity.type
_entity.pdbx_description
1 polymer ?
#
loop_
_entity_poly.entity_id
_entity_poly.type
_entity_poly.pdbx_seq_one_letter_code
_entity_poly.pdbx_strand_id
1 'polypeptide(L)'
;QHWLRPWTPLVGHLPDSLYDTVASKVIAHADHHGIVSSLKKYLHPMQWDAFAGRHILPRLARQLRELRITPPKQMDCSFSTVMGWAPLVHAQDMVTILEAEFFDRWEEALLHWLRSTRPSLGEAVAWCAGWRNEFTPELLADERVRARLEAGAGMVDRETQGLNSLVG
;
A
#
# COMPACT_ATOMS: atom_id res chain seq x y z
N GLN A 1 23.75 -5.07 10.13
CA GLN A 1 23.25 -3.81 9.54
C GLN A 1 23.97 -2.59 10.14
N HIS A 2 25.29 -2.44 9.95
CA HIS A 2 26.09 -1.46 10.71
C HIS A 2 26.94 -0.49 9.85
N TRP A 3 26.72 -0.47 8.52
CA TRP A 3 27.53 0.31 7.58
C TRP A 3 27.10 1.78 7.46
N LEU A 4 25.91 2.14 7.95
CA LEU A 4 25.39 3.53 7.90
C LEU A 4 25.86 4.40 9.07
N ARG A 5 26.32 3.81 10.18
CA ARG A 5 26.74 4.55 11.38
C ARG A 5 27.79 5.64 11.14
N PRO A 6 28.79 5.47 10.27
CA PRO A 6 29.79 6.51 10.01
C PRO A 6 29.20 7.74 9.28
N TRP A 7 28.12 7.54 8.52
CA TRP A 7 27.53 8.57 7.67
C TRP A 7 26.35 9.29 8.33
N THR A 8 25.82 8.74 9.43
CA THR A 8 24.69 9.29 10.18
C THR A 8 24.84 10.77 10.57
N PRO A 9 26.00 11.25 11.09
CA PRO A 9 26.17 12.66 11.40
C PRO A 9 26.26 13.54 10.15
N LEU A 10 26.71 12.98 9.03
CA LEU A 10 26.92 13.72 7.78
C LEU A 10 25.60 13.96 7.04
N VAL A 11 24.65 13.02 7.11
CA VAL A 11 23.36 13.13 6.42
C VAL A 11 22.50 14.25 7.00
N GLY A 12 22.56 14.50 8.31
CA GLY A 12 21.87 15.64 8.94
C GLY A 12 22.45 17.01 8.60
N HIS A 13 23.65 17.05 8.01
CA HIS A 13 24.36 18.29 7.63
C HIS A 13 24.59 18.41 6.11
N LEU A 14 23.97 17.54 5.30
CA LEU A 14 24.06 17.67 3.85
C LEU A 14 23.36 18.97 3.42
N PRO A 15 24.00 19.79 2.54
CA PRO A 15 23.32 20.88 1.88
C PRO A 15 22.08 20.36 1.14
N ASP A 16 20.98 21.12 1.15
CA ASP A 16 19.72 20.75 0.48
C ASP A 16 19.94 20.32 -0.99
N SER A 17 20.93 20.93 -1.67
CA SER A 17 21.30 20.63 -3.06
C SER A 17 21.89 19.23 -3.29
N LEU A 18 22.51 18.62 -2.28
CA LEU A 18 23.09 17.28 -2.36
C LEU A 18 22.18 16.22 -1.76
N TYR A 19 21.27 16.64 -0.89
CA TYR A 19 20.32 15.77 -0.20
C TYR A 19 19.48 14.97 -1.20
N ASP A 20 18.89 15.61 -2.22
CA ASP A 20 18.10 14.94 -3.27
C ASP A 20 18.88 13.89 -4.05
N THR A 21 20.17 14.14 -4.29
CA THR A 21 21.03 13.23 -5.06
C THR A 21 21.40 11.99 -4.26
N VAL A 22 21.76 12.18 -2.99
CA VAL A 22 22.06 11.08 -2.07
C VAL A 22 20.79 10.29 -1.78
N ALA A 23 19.66 10.97 -1.54
CA ALA A 23 18.34 10.39 -1.40
C ALA A 23 17.96 9.46 -2.55
N SER A 24 18.06 9.97 -3.78
CA SER A 24 17.69 9.21 -4.99
C SER A 24 18.59 7.99 -5.19
N LYS A 25 19.90 8.11 -4.90
CA LYS A 25 20.82 6.98 -4.98
C LYS A 25 20.58 5.95 -3.88
N VAL A 26 20.29 6.43 -2.66
CA VAL A 26 19.97 5.60 -1.51
C VAL A 26 18.70 4.82 -1.76
N ILE A 27 17.70 5.32 -2.48
CA ILE A 27 16.44 4.61 -2.81
C ILE A 27 16.58 3.62 -3.97
N ALA A 28 17.64 3.74 -4.76
CA ALA A 28 17.83 2.99 -6.01
C ALA A 28 18.61 1.66 -5.86
N HIS A 29 19.37 1.41 -4.78
CA HIS A 29 20.43 0.38 -4.80
C HIS A 29 20.29 -0.88 -3.92
N ALA A 30 19.48 -0.97 -2.86
CA ALA A 30 18.99 -2.24 -2.28
C ALA A 30 17.94 -2.08 -1.15
N ASP A 31 16.86 -2.89 -1.19
CA ASP A 31 15.99 -3.30 -0.06
C ASP A 31 15.71 -2.25 1.04
N HIS A 32 15.24 -1.10 0.56
CA HIS A 32 15.38 0.21 1.18
C HIS A 32 14.57 0.49 2.44
N HIS A 33 13.69 -0.40 2.87
CA HIS A 33 12.86 -0.11 4.03
C HIS A 33 13.71 0.10 5.30
N GLY A 34 14.69 -0.78 5.56
CA GLY A 34 15.53 -0.66 6.76
C GLY A 34 16.44 0.57 6.78
N ILE A 35 16.99 0.94 5.62
CA ILE A 35 17.87 2.11 5.46
C ILE A 35 17.05 3.40 5.60
N VAL A 36 15.92 3.48 4.89
CA VAL A 36 15.07 4.66 4.86
C VAL A 36 14.33 4.85 6.20
N SER A 37 13.91 3.77 6.86
CA SER A 37 13.41 3.80 8.23
C SER A 37 14.45 4.33 9.22
N SER A 38 15.73 3.95 9.05
CA SER A 38 16.82 4.48 9.87
C SER A 38 17.03 5.97 9.60
N LEU A 39 16.99 6.40 8.34
CA LEU A 39 17.14 7.80 7.93
C LEU A 39 16.04 8.70 8.52
N LYS A 40 14.78 8.23 8.57
CA LYS A 40 13.65 8.96 9.20
C LYS A 40 13.96 9.41 10.64
N LYS A 41 14.78 8.66 11.38
CA LYS A 41 15.14 8.97 12.78
C LYS A 41 16.10 10.15 12.93
N TYR A 42 16.80 10.53 11.86
CA TYR A 42 17.86 11.53 11.90
C TYR A 42 17.52 12.82 11.15
N LEU A 43 16.45 12.81 10.37
CA LEU A 43 16.01 13.98 9.61
C LEU A 43 15.01 14.81 10.40
N HIS A 44 15.07 16.12 10.19
CA HIS A 44 14.03 17.01 10.67
C HIS A 44 12.69 16.65 9.99
N PRO A 45 11.52 16.73 10.67
CA PRO A 45 10.23 16.36 10.08
C PRO A 45 9.96 17.01 8.72
N MET A 46 10.26 18.31 8.56
CA MET A 46 10.08 19.00 7.26
C MET A 46 10.97 18.43 6.14
N GLN A 47 12.21 18.02 6.45
CA GLN A 47 13.12 17.42 5.47
C GLN A 47 12.65 16.01 5.10
N TRP A 48 12.11 15.28 6.08
CA TRP A 48 11.50 13.97 5.86
C TRP A 48 10.27 14.07 4.96
N ASP A 49 9.37 15.02 5.22
CA ASP A 49 8.14 15.20 4.43
C ASP A 49 8.47 15.57 2.98
N ALA A 50 9.43 16.49 2.77
CA ALA A 50 9.91 16.83 1.43
C ALA A 50 10.53 15.63 0.71
N PHE A 51 11.35 14.84 1.41
CA PHE A 51 11.95 13.62 0.88
C PHE A 51 10.90 12.56 0.52
N ALA A 52 9.97 12.30 1.42
CA ALA A 52 8.91 11.32 1.25
C ALA A 52 8.04 11.70 0.07
N GLY A 53 7.62 12.96 -0.01
CA GLY A 53 6.82 13.50 -1.12
C GLY A 53 7.53 13.39 -2.47
N ARG A 54 8.84 13.65 -2.52
CA ARG A 54 9.60 13.63 -3.77
C ARG A 54 9.99 12.23 -4.24
N HIS A 55 10.25 11.30 -3.32
CA HIS A 55 10.89 10.04 -3.67
C HIS A 55 10.16 8.78 -3.21
N ILE A 56 9.48 8.82 -2.05
CA ILE A 56 8.77 7.64 -1.52
C ILE A 56 7.38 7.55 -2.15
N LEU A 57 6.55 8.60 -2.00
CA LEU A 57 5.16 8.59 -2.44
C LEU A 57 5.00 8.25 -3.95
N PRO A 58 5.76 8.85 -4.89
CA PRO A 58 5.62 8.53 -6.31
C PRO A 58 6.00 7.08 -6.63
N ARG A 59 6.96 6.52 -5.89
CA ARG A 59 7.36 5.12 -6.01
C ARG A 59 6.25 4.19 -5.53
N LEU A 60 5.65 4.46 -4.37
CA LEU A 60 4.55 3.64 -3.83
C LEU A 60 3.32 3.68 -4.75
N ALA A 61 2.96 4.86 -5.25
CA ALA A 61 1.90 5.01 -6.24
C ALA A 61 2.16 4.17 -7.50
N ARG A 62 3.39 4.21 -8.03
CA ARG A 62 3.78 3.37 -9.18
C ARG A 62 3.69 1.86 -8.87
N GLN A 63 4.16 1.42 -7.70
CA GLN A 63 4.07 0.01 -7.31
C GLN A 63 2.61 -0.46 -7.18
N LEU A 64 1.71 0.38 -6.64
CA LEU A 64 0.28 0.08 -6.60
C LEU A 64 -0.35 0.10 -7.99
N ARG A 65 0.08 1.00 -8.88
CA ARG A 65 -0.36 1.04 -10.27
C ARG A 65 0.00 -0.23 -11.06
N GLU A 66 1.19 -0.76 -10.82
CA GLU A 66 1.72 -1.95 -11.50
C GLU A 66 1.24 -3.27 -10.85
N LEU A 67 0.72 -3.22 -9.62
CA LEU A 67 0.21 -4.38 -8.88
C LEU A 67 -0.85 -5.14 -9.67
N ARG A 68 -0.67 -6.45 -9.83
CA ARG A 68 -1.70 -7.30 -10.44
C ARG A 68 -2.59 -7.89 -9.36
N ILE A 69 -3.89 -7.57 -9.37
CA ILE A 69 -4.86 -8.08 -8.39
C ILE A 69 -5.49 -9.35 -8.97
N THR A 70 -5.22 -10.50 -8.35
CA THR A 70 -5.63 -11.81 -8.88
C THR A 70 -6.37 -12.65 -7.84
N PRO A 71 -7.71 -12.67 -7.87
CA PRO A 71 -8.48 -13.68 -7.17
C PRO A 71 -8.31 -15.08 -7.80
N PRO A 72 -8.45 -16.18 -7.03
CA PRO A 72 -8.59 -16.21 -5.56
C PRO A 72 -7.25 -16.09 -4.84
N LYS A 73 -6.12 -16.25 -5.56
CA LYS A 73 -4.79 -16.29 -4.95
C LYS A 73 -3.93 -15.17 -5.48
N GLN A 74 -3.58 -14.26 -4.59
CA GLN A 74 -2.64 -13.18 -4.86
C GLN A 74 -1.20 -13.76 -4.89
N MET A 75 -0.50 -13.55 -6.00
CA MET A 75 0.88 -14.03 -6.19
C MET A 75 1.93 -12.93 -6.05
N ASP A 76 1.53 -11.68 -6.23
CA ASP A 76 2.40 -10.51 -6.17
C ASP A 76 2.49 -9.97 -4.73
N CYS A 77 3.71 -9.82 -4.21
CA CYS A 77 4.00 -9.26 -2.88
C CYS A 77 4.18 -7.72 -2.87
N SER A 78 3.89 -7.04 -3.98
CA SER A 78 4.03 -5.59 -4.09
C SER A 78 3.13 -4.85 -3.11
N PHE A 79 1.92 -5.35 -2.86
CA PHE A 79 1.02 -4.71 -1.89
C PHE A 79 1.56 -4.78 -0.47
N SER A 80 1.97 -5.97 0.00
CA SER A 80 2.56 -6.14 1.33
C SER A 80 3.86 -5.32 1.48
N THR A 81 4.64 -5.24 0.41
CA THR A 81 5.80 -4.33 0.34
C THR A 81 5.36 -2.89 0.57
N VAL A 82 4.37 -2.37 -0.16
CA VAL A 82 3.86 -1.00 -0.01
C VAL A 82 3.31 -0.75 1.40
N MET A 83 2.57 -1.70 1.97
CA MET A 83 2.07 -1.60 3.35
C MET A 83 3.22 -1.53 4.36
N GLY A 84 4.34 -2.20 4.10
CA GLY A 84 5.56 -2.04 4.88
C GLY A 84 6.10 -0.60 4.91
N TRP A 85 5.85 0.20 3.86
CA TRP A 85 6.26 1.62 3.81
C TRP A 85 5.25 2.58 4.43
N ALA A 86 4.00 2.17 4.64
CA ALA A 86 2.95 3.05 5.13
C ALA A 86 3.30 3.75 6.48
N PRO A 87 3.92 3.09 7.48
CA PRO A 87 4.33 3.74 8.73
C PRO A 87 5.41 4.83 8.57
N LEU A 88 6.05 4.88 7.39
CA LEU A 88 7.10 5.85 7.11
C LEU A 88 6.54 7.17 6.57
N VAL A 89 5.31 7.21 6.06
CA VAL A 89 4.70 8.42 5.47
C VAL A 89 3.46 8.87 6.26
N HIS A 90 2.88 10.02 5.92
CA HIS A 90 1.60 10.42 6.52
C HIS A 90 0.49 9.51 6.03
N ALA A 91 -0.39 9.08 6.93
CA ALA A 91 -1.52 8.21 6.59
C ALA A 91 -2.39 8.85 5.49
N GLN A 92 -2.62 10.16 5.56
CA GLN A 92 -3.42 10.90 4.59
C GLN A 92 -2.89 10.79 3.15
N ASP A 93 -1.56 10.83 2.99
CA ASP A 93 -0.92 10.70 1.68
C ASP A 93 -1.11 9.28 1.14
N MET A 94 -0.94 8.28 1.99
CA MET A 94 -1.14 6.88 1.62
C MET A 94 -2.59 6.59 1.23
N VAL A 95 -3.57 7.12 1.97
CA VAL A 95 -4.99 6.96 1.62
C VAL A 95 -5.28 7.58 0.26
N THR A 96 -4.76 8.78 -0.01
CA THR A 96 -4.92 9.44 -1.31
C THR A 96 -4.37 8.58 -2.46
N ILE A 97 -3.21 7.95 -2.25
CA ILE A 97 -2.62 7.04 -3.25
C ILE A 97 -3.45 5.77 -3.43
N LEU A 98 -3.97 5.18 -2.34
CA LEU A 98 -4.79 3.98 -2.40
C LEU A 98 -6.12 4.22 -3.14
N GLU A 99 -6.74 5.38 -2.91
CA GLU A 99 -7.93 5.83 -3.65
C GLU A 99 -7.62 5.96 -5.14
N ALA A 100 -6.47 6.55 -5.50
CA ALA A 100 -6.11 6.77 -6.90
C ALA A 100 -5.66 5.50 -7.65
N GLU A 101 -4.94 4.60 -6.99
CA GLU A 101 -4.18 3.55 -7.68
C GLU A 101 -4.62 2.12 -7.36
N PHE A 102 -5.43 1.89 -6.33
CA PHE A 102 -5.72 0.55 -5.82
C PHE A 102 -7.22 0.21 -5.78
N PHE A 103 -8.04 0.99 -5.06
CA PHE A 103 -9.37 0.52 -4.66
C PHE A 103 -10.31 0.21 -5.84
N ASP A 104 -10.34 1.04 -6.88
CA ASP A 104 -11.23 0.82 -8.04
C ASP A 104 -10.88 -0.48 -8.77
N ARG A 105 -9.57 -0.75 -8.96
CA ARG A 105 -9.10 -2.00 -9.57
C ARG A 105 -9.34 -3.21 -8.67
N TRP A 106 -9.23 -3.04 -7.36
CA TRP A 106 -9.49 -4.10 -6.39
C TRP A 106 -10.97 -4.53 -6.44
N GLU A 107 -11.88 -3.56 -6.45
CA GLU A 107 -13.32 -3.83 -6.60
C GLU A 107 -13.66 -4.40 -7.97
N GLU A 108 -13.07 -3.90 -9.05
CA GLU A 108 -13.27 -4.44 -10.40
C GLU A 108 -12.84 -5.92 -10.48
N ALA A 109 -11.66 -6.25 -9.94
CA ALA A 109 -11.17 -7.62 -9.91
C ALA A 109 -12.09 -8.54 -9.09
N LEU A 110 -12.56 -8.05 -7.93
CA LEU A 110 -13.54 -8.77 -7.10
C LEU A 110 -14.83 -9.03 -7.87
N LEU A 111 -15.43 -7.98 -8.46
CA LEU A 111 -16.68 -8.10 -9.20
C LEU A 111 -16.57 -9.06 -10.38
N HIS A 112 -15.48 -8.96 -11.14
CA HIS A 112 -15.22 -9.83 -12.27
C HIS A 112 -15.11 -11.30 -11.83
N TRP A 113 -14.39 -11.58 -10.75
CA TRP A 113 -14.25 -12.93 -10.22
C TRP A 113 -15.57 -13.49 -9.68
N LEU A 114 -16.34 -12.68 -8.93
CA LEU A 114 -17.66 -13.07 -8.42
C LEU A 114 -18.59 -13.50 -9.56
N ARG A 115 -18.62 -12.75 -10.66
CA ARG A 115 -19.51 -13.01 -11.79
C ARG A 115 -19.05 -14.14 -12.69
N SER A 116 -17.74 -14.20 -12.96
CA SER A 116 -17.18 -15.12 -13.94
C SER A 116 -16.93 -16.52 -13.36
N THR A 117 -16.46 -16.59 -12.12
CA THR A 117 -16.09 -17.86 -11.46
C THR A 117 -17.14 -18.33 -10.45
N ARG A 118 -17.99 -17.42 -9.93
CA ARG A 118 -19.01 -17.72 -8.92
C ARG A 118 -18.45 -18.51 -7.72
N PRO A 119 -17.43 -17.97 -7.04
CA PRO A 119 -16.85 -18.62 -5.87
C PRO A 119 -17.90 -18.78 -4.77
N SER A 120 -17.65 -19.70 -3.83
CA SER A 120 -18.47 -19.80 -2.64
C SER A 120 -18.36 -18.53 -1.77
N LEU A 121 -19.41 -18.25 -0.99
CA LEU A 121 -19.41 -17.12 -0.04
C LEU A 121 -18.16 -17.14 0.86
N GLY A 122 -17.79 -18.31 1.38
CA GLY A 122 -16.62 -18.47 2.22
C GLY A 122 -15.31 -18.09 1.54
N GLU A 123 -15.14 -18.47 0.26
CA GLU A 123 -13.95 -18.10 -0.52
C GLU A 123 -13.89 -16.60 -0.78
N ALA A 124 -15.00 -15.98 -1.16
CA ALA A 124 -15.05 -14.55 -1.44
C ALA A 124 -14.82 -13.69 -0.18
N VAL A 125 -15.43 -14.08 0.95
CA VAL A 125 -15.19 -13.44 2.25
C VAL A 125 -13.74 -13.61 2.68
N ALA A 126 -13.17 -14.81 2.55
CA ALA A 126 -11.77 -15.07 2.90
C ALA A 126 -10.80 -14.23 2.05
N TRP A 127 -11.08 -14.06 0.76
CA TRP A 127 -10.27 -13.22 -0.12
C TRP A 127 -10.29 -11.74 0.30
N CYS A 128 -11.48 -11.18 0.59
CA CYS A 128 -11.61 -9.81 1.07
C CYS A 128 -10.91 -9.62 2.43
N ALA A 129 -11.08 -10.57 3.35
CA ALA A 129 -10.40 -10.57 4.64
C ALA A 129 -8.87 -10.64 4.49
N GLY A 130 -8.37 -11.43 3.54
CA GLY A 130 -6.95 -11.49 3.20
C GLY A 130 -6.36 -10.13 2.85
N TRP A 131 -7.02 -9.38 1.95
CA TRP A 131 -6.59 -8.01 1.63
C TRP A 131 -6.70 -7.06 2.81
N ARG A 132 -7.80 -7.11 3.57
CA ARG A 132 -7.98 -6.26 4.76
C ARG A 132 -6.84 -6.44 5.77
N ASN A 133 -6.35 -7.68 5.94
CA ASN A 133 -5.29 -8.01 6.91
C ASN A 133 -3.90 -7.49 6.51
N GLU A 134 -3.70 -7.08 5.25
CA GLU A 134 -2.45 -6.48 4.79
C GLU A 134 -2.32 -5.00 5.18
N PHE A 135 -3.44 -4.31 5.43
CA PHE A 135 -3.43 -2.88 5.78
C PHE A 135 -2.88 -2.64 7.20
N THR A 136 -2.21 -1.51 7.39
CA THR A 136 -1.75 -1.11 8.73
C THR A 136 -2.93 -0.63 9.60
N PRO A 137 -2.80 -0.70 10.94
CA PRO A 137 -3.85 -0.22 11.85
C PRO A 137 -4.24 1.24 11.61
N GLU A 138 -3.26 2.10 11.28
CA GLU A 138 -3.49 3.52 11.02
C GLU A 138 -4.36 3.75 9.78
N LEU A 139 -4.15 2.95 8.73
CA LEU A 139 -4.98 3.02 7.53
C LEU A 139 -6.37 2.45 7.77
N LEU A 140 -6.48 1.38 8.55
CA LEU A 140 -7.78 0.80 8.92
C LEU A 140 -8.62 1.72 9.83
N ALA A 141 -7.99 2.69 10.49
CA ALA A 141 -8.67 3.73 11.26
C ALA A 141 -9.22 4.87 10.39
N ASP A 142 -8.77 5.02 9.14
CA ASP A 142 -9.29 6.03 8.21
C ASP A 142 -10.65 5.59 7.65
N GLU A 143 -11.63 6.49 7.74
CA GLU A 143 -13.00 6.22 7.32
C GLU A 143 -13.12 5.90 5.83
N ARG A 144 -12.32 6.53 4.97
CA ARG A 144 -12.37 6.29 3.51
C ARG A 144 -11.89 4.90 3.17
N VAL A 145 -10.81 4.44 3.80
CA VAL A 145 -10.30 3.08 3.64
C VAL A 145 -11.34 2.07 4.11
N ARG A 146 -11.91 2.30 5.30
CA ARG A 146 -12.95 1.41 5.85
C ARG A 146 -14.17 1.34 4.93
N ALA A 147 -14.64 2.47 4.43
CA ALA A 147 -15.79 2.54 3.53
C ALA A 147 -15.56 1.74 2.24
N ARG A 148 -14.38 1.82 1.62
CA ARG A 148 -14.05 1.01 0.43
C ARG A 148 -14.01 -0.48 0.72
N LEU A 149 -13.41 -0.89 1.85
CA LEU A 149 -13.37 -2.30 2.25
C LEU A 149 -14.77 -2.85 2.57
N GLU A 150 -15.63 -2.07 3.24
CA GLU A 150 -17.02 -2.42 3.51
C GLU A 150 -17.85 -2.51 2.22
N ALA A 151 -17.64 -1.60 1.26
CA ALA A 151 -18.29 -1.65 -0.04
C ALA A 151 -17.95 -2.94 -0.80
N GLY A 152 -16.67 -3.35 -0.81
CA GLY A 152 -16.23 -4.61 -1.39
C GLY A 152 -16.86 -5.84 -0.71
N ALA A 153 -16.92 -5.85 0.63
CA ALA A 153 -17.62 -6.92 1.36
C ALA A 153 -19.11 -6.98 0.99
N GLY A 154 -19.79 -5.82 0.89
CA GLY A 154 -21.17 -5.74 0.45
C GLY A 154 -21.41 -6.16 -1.01
N MET A 155 -20.38 -6.18 -1.87
CA MET A 155 -20.49 -6.79 -3.21
C MET A 155 -20.60 -8.31 -3.13
N VAL A 156 -19.85 -8.94 -2.23
CA VAL A 156 -19.91 -10.39 -2.02
C VAL A 156 -21.31 -10.83 -1.58
N ASP A 157 -21.89 -10.12 -0.61
CA ASP A 157 -23.22 -10.44 -0.09
C ASP A 157 -24.30 -10.34 -1.17
N ARG A 158 -24.28 -9.25 -1.95
CA ARG A 158 -25.25 -9.00 -3.03
C ARG A 158 -25.17 -10.05 -4.14
N GLU A 159 -23.97 -10.36 -4.63
CA GLU A 159 -23.80 -11.31 -5.73
C GLU A 159 -24.13 -12.74 -5.26
N THR A 160 -23.86 -13.09 -4.00
CA THR A 160 -24.25 -14.40 -3.43
C THR A 160 -25.77 -14.55 -3.27
N GLN A 161 -26.46 -13.51 -2.77
CA GLN A 161 -27.92 -13.52 -2.63
C GLN A 161 -28.63 -13.59 -3.98
N GLY A 162 -28.13 -12.86 -4.99
CA GLY A 162 -28.66 -12.92 -6.35
C GLY A 162 -28.59 -14.32 -6.95
N LEU A 163 -27.49 -15.06 -6.74
CA LEU A 163 -27.35 -16.44 -7.20
C LEU A 163 -28.37 -17.38 -6.54
N ASN A 164 -28.60 -17.25 -5.23
CA ASN A 164 -29.57 -18.10 -4.53
C ASN A 164 -31.02 -17.85 -4.99
N SER A 165 -31.37 -16.61 -5.36
CA SER A 165 -32.70 -16.26 -5.85
C SER A 165 -33.00 -16.74 -7.28
N LEU A 166 -31.98 -17.11 -8.05
CA LEU A 166 -32.12 -17.62 -9.42
C LEU A 166 -32.20 -19.16 -9.50
N VAL A 167 -31.89 -19.84 -8.39
CA VAL A 167 -31.81 -21.32 -8.32
C VAL A 167 -32.98 -21.91 -7.50
N GLY A 168 -33.71 -21.07 -6.73
CA GLY A 168 -34.95 -21.45 -6.04
C GLY A 168 -36.19 -21.13 -6.85
#